data_AF-A0A127T072-F1
#
_entry.id   AF-A0A127T072-F1
#
_cell.length_a   1.000
_cell.length_b   1.000
_cell.length_c   1.000
_cell.angle_alpha   90.00
_cell.angle_beta   90.00
_cell.angle_gamma   90.00
#
_symmetry.space_group_name_H-M   'P 1'
#
loop_
_entity.id
_entity.type
_entity.pdbx_description
1 polymer ?
#
loop_
_entity_poly.entity_id
_entity_poly.type
_entity_poly.pdbx_seq_one_letter_code
_entity_poly.pdbx_strand_id
1 'polypeptide(L)'
;MNLGFKKLTGKLLSTNKMEQRISDLQETLQRYHRVEESAEYKEYTALKAVVESAAFQAKKKAALVEYKTTDCYRNMEEYKKLCKHKALQKYLQTRDSQMLIDYLAFRQTPDYIKLQDKKVVRQSPDLKIMAKFETSKEYQNYVALDRSPLPAQFEALKTEVSSEQ
;
A
#
# COMPACT_ATOMS: atom_id res chain seq x y z
N MET A 1 -32.99 35.58 53.43
CA MET A 1 -32.56 35.20 52.06
C MET A 1 -31.10 34.81 52.08
N ASN A 2 -30.81 33.51 51.89
CA ASN A 2 -29.45 32.95 51.97
C ASN A 2 -28.77 33.00 50.59
N LEU A 3 -28.06 34.09 50.32
CA LEU A 3 -27.29 34.29 49.08
C LEU A 3 -25.77 34.40 49.31
N GLY A 4 -25.30 34.40 50.57
CA GLY A 4 -23.88 34.51 50.92
C GLY A 4 -23.06 33.23 50.74
N PHE A 5 -23.67 32.05 50.88
CA PHE A 5 -22.94 30.77 50.80
C PHE A 5 -22.71 30.24 49.38
N LYS A 6 -23.41 30.78 48.36
CA LYS A 6 -23.30 30.30 46.97
C LYS A 6 -22.10 30.87 46.20
N LYS A 7 -21.45 31.94 46.68
CA LYS A 7 -20.28 32.57 46.00
C LYS A 7 -18.92 32.26 46.63
N LEU A 8 -18.88 31.68 47.83
CA LEU A 8 -17.64 31.23 48.50
C LEU A 8 -17.26 29.79 48.15
N THR A 9 -18.15 29.03 47.52
CA THR A 9 -17.87 27.68 47.02
C THR A 9 -17.36 27.73 45.58
N GLY A 10 -16.29 28.50 45.35
CA GLY A 10 -15.38 28.19 44.25
C GLY A 10 -14.81 26.82 44.55
N LYS A 11 -15.52 25.76 44.08
CA LYS A 11 -15.48 24.37 44.58
C LYS A 11 -14.09 23.95 45.07
N LEU A 12 -13.79 24.21 46.35
CA LEU A 12 -12.68 23.56 47.03
C LEU A 12 -13.02 22.07 47.00
N LEU A 13 -12.09 21.27 46.49
CA LEU A 13 -12.22 19.82 46.51
C LEU A 13 -12.50 19.40 47.96
N SER A 14 -13.40 18.45 48.14
CA SER A 14 -13.61 17.88 49.48
C SER A 14 -12.30 17.25 49.96
N THR A 15 -12.06 17.25 51.27
CA THR A 15 -10.86 16.67 51.88
C THR A 15 -10.59 15.26 51.36
N ASN A 16 -11.63 14.43 51.28
CA ASN A 16 -11.57 13.09 50.70
C ASN A 16 -11.06 13.09 49.24
N LYS A 17 -11.53 14.00 48.38
CA LYS A 17 -11.03 14.11 46.99
C LYS A 17 -9.57 14.57 46.92
N MET A 18 -9.12 15.39 47.86
CA MET A 18 -7.71 15.80 47.95
C MET A 18 -6.84 14.64 48.42
N GLU A 19 -7.28 13.88 49.43
CA GLU A 19 -6.61 12.69 49.93
C GLU A 19 -6.50 11.60 48.85
N GLN A 20 -7.58 11.32 48.13
CA GLN A 20 -7.58 10.41 46.97
C GLN A 20 -6.53 10.84 45.94
N ARG A 21 -6.50 12.12 45.58
CA ARG A 21 -5.54 12.64 44.59
C ARG A 21 -4.09 12.54 45.07
N ILE A 22 -3.84 12.76 46.37
CA ILE A 22 -2.51 12.59 46.96
C ILE A 22 -2.09 11.11 46.92
N SER A 23 -3.00 10.20 47.26
CA SER A 23 -2.78 8.76 47.18
C SER A 23 -2.46 8.32 45.75
N ASP A 24 -3.27 8.72 44.77
CA ASP A 24 -3.07 8.39 43.35
C ASP A 24 -1.71 8.89 42.84
N LEU A 25 -1.30 10.09 43.25
CA LEU A 25 0.01 10.66 42.90
C LEU A 25 1.16 9.87 43.53
N GLN A 26 1.01 9.44 44.78
CA GLN A 26 2.01 8.60 45.45
C GLN A 26 2.14 7.24 44.77
N GLU A 27 1.02 6.58 44.44
CA GLU A 27 1.04 5.32 43.69
C GLU A 27 1.68 5.47 42.31
N THR A 28 1.38 6.58 41.62
CA THR A 28 1.96 6.89 40.32
C THR A 28 3.47 7.10 40.41
N LEU A 29 3.95 7.83 41.43
CA LEU A 29 5.38 8.01 41.69
C LEU A 29 6.09 6.69 41.98
N GLN A 30 5.50 5.84 42.82
CA GLN A 30 6.05 4.51 43.09
C GLN A 30 6.15 3.66 41.83
N ARG A 31 5.14 3.73 40.95
CA ARG A 31 5.21 3.08 39.64
C ARG A 31 6.35 3.61 38.78
N TYR A 32 6.59 4.91 38.75
CA TYR A 32 7.71 5.48 37.99
C TYR A 32 9.06 5.00 38.53
N HIS A 33 9.26 5.01 39.85
CA HIS A 33 10.51 4.49 40.43
C HIS A 33 10.71 3.01 40.15
N ARG A 34 9.65 2.19 40.23
CA ARG A 34 9.73 0.76 39.85
C ARG A 34 10.17 0.57 38.41
N VAL A 35 9.71 1.41 37.49
CA VAL A 35 10.12 1.36 36.07
C VAL A 35 11.54 1.87 35.89
N GLU A 36 11.91 2.96 36.57
CA GLU A 36 13.25 3.54 36.51
C GLU A 36 14.33 2.55 36.99
N GLU A 37 14.02 1.78 38.03
CA GLU A 37 14.91 0.75 38.58
C GLU A 37 14.87 -0.56 37.80
N SER A 38 13.88 -0.74 36.92
CA SER A 38 13.65 -1.97 36.17
C SER A 38 14.81 -2.29 35.24
N ALA A 39 15.04 -3.58 35.01
CA ALA A 39 16.10 -4.03 34.11
C ALA A 39 15.82 -3.59 32.66
N GLU A 40 14.56 -3.64 32.25
CA GLU A 40 14.09 -3.27 30.92
C GLU A 40 14.35 -1.79 30.61
N TYR A 41 14.12 -0.89 31.58
CA TYR A 41 14.39 0.53 31.37
C TYR A 41 15.90 0.82 31.25
N LYS A 42 16.72 0.13 32.05
CA LYS A 42 18.19 0.22 31.95
C LYS A 42 18.70 -0.31 30.61
N GLU A 43 18.15 -1.42 30.13
CA GLU A 43 18.49 -1.97 28.82
C GLU A 43 18.03 -1.04 27.69
N TYR A 44 16.80 -0.51 27.76
CA TYR A 44 16.28 0.45 26.80
C TYR A 44 17.16 1.70 26.72
N THR A 45 17.56 2.29 27.85
CA THR A 45 18.40 3.49 27.87
C THR A 45 19.80 3.21 27.30
N ALA A 46 20.37 2.04 27.59
CA ALA A 46 21.64 1.61 26.99
C ALA A 46 21.53 1.43 25.46
N LEU A 47 20.52 0.70 24.98
CA LEU A 47 20.26 0.51 23.56
C LEU A 47 19.97 1.83 22.84
N LYS A 48 19.19 2.70 23.46
CA LYS A 48 18.88 4.03 22.94
C LYS A 48 20.16 4.83 22.75
N ALA A 49 21.05 4.86 23.74
CA ALA A 49 22.34 5.53 23.62
C ALA A 49 23.20 4.97 22.47
N VAL A 50 23.19 3.65 22.26
CA VAL A 50 23.89 3.02 21.13
C VAL A 50 23.26 3.42 19.79
N VAL A 51 21.95 3.33 19.65
CA VAL A 51 21.24 3.65 18.39
C VAL A 51 21.34 5.13 18.05
N GLU A 52 21.31 6.02 19.04
CA GLU A 52 21.45 7.47 18.87
C GLU A 52 22.91 7.91 18.67
N SER A 53 23.88 7.02 18.93
CA SER A 53 25.30 7.32 18.75
C SER A 53 25.63 7.70 17.30
N ALA A 54 26.55 8.64 17.12
CA ALA A 54 26.99 9.08 15.80
C ALA A 54 27.58 7.93 14.96
N ALA A 55 28.29 7.00 15.59
CA ALA A 55 28.88 5.83 14.94
C ALA A 55 27.81 4.89 14.38
N PHE A 56 26.77 4.57 15.16
CA PHE A 56 25.66 3.75 14.69
C PHE A 56 24.89 4.43 13.55
N GLN A 57 24.61 5.73 13.67
CA GLN A 57 23.92 6.49 12.63
C GLN A 57 24.73 6.55 11.33
N ALA A 58 26.05 6.72 11.41
CA ALA A 58 26.94 6.67 10.25
C ALA A 58 26.92 5.29 9.58
N LYS A 59 27.05 4.21 10.39
CA LYS A 59 27.00 2.83 9.89
C LYS A 59 25.65 2.49 9.24
N LYS A 60 24.54 2.91 9.86
CA LYS A 60 23.18 2.76 9.31
C LYS A 60 23.04 3.45 7.96
N LYS A 61 23.55 4.68 7.84
CA LYS A 61 23.53 5.43 6.56
C LYS A 61 24.35 4.72 5.49
N ALA A 62 25.56 4.24 5.82
CA ALA A 62 26.40 3.49 4.89
C ALA A 62 25.70 2.21 4.41
N ALA A 63 25.18 1.40 5.34
CA ALA A 63 24.44 0.18 5.02
C ALA A 63 23.20 0.45 4.15
N LEU A 64 22.49 1.56 4.37
CA LEU A 64 21.36 1.94 3.52
C LEU A 64 21.81 2.32 2.10
N VAL A 65 22.96 3.00 1.95
CA VAL A 65 23.51 3.32 0.63
C VAL A 65 23.93 2.05 -0.09
N GLU A 66 24.64 1.16 0.58
CA GLU A 66 25.03 -0.15 0.04
C GLU A 66 23.80 -0.97 -0.38
N TYR A 67 22.79 -1.06 0.47
CA TYR A 67 21.53 -1.74 0.14
C TYR A 67 20.89 -1.17 -1.13
N LYS A 68 20.86 0.15 -1.30
CA LYS A 68 20.31 0.79 -2.50
C LYS A 68 21.09 0.49 -3.79
N THR A 69 22.34 0.05 -3.67
CA THR A 69 23.15 -0.39 -4.83
C THR A 69 22.92 -1.85 -5.20
N THR A 70 22.26 -2.64 -4.34
CA THR A 70 21.99 -4.05 -4.61
C THR A 70 20.94 -4.23 -5.72
N ASP A 71 21.04 -5.33 -6.46
CA ASP A 71 20.07 -5.68 -7.49
C ASP A 71 18.69 -5.98 -6.88
N CYS A 72 18.63 -6.58 -5.69
CA CYS A 72 17.37 -6.77 -4.94
C CYS A 72 16.62 -5.45 -4.75
N TYR A 73 17.30 -4.37 -4.32
CA TYR A 73 16.66 -3.07 -4.17
C TYR A 73 16.16 -2.52 -5.51
N ARG A 74 16.97 -2.66 -6.58
CA ARG A 74 16.61 -2.20 -7.92
C ARG A 74 15.39 -2.93 -8.46
N ASN A 75 15.39 -4.26 -8.39
CA ASN A 75 14.30 -5.12 -8.85
C ASN A 75 13.01 -4.83 -8.07
N MET A 76 13.09 -4.65 -6.75
CA MET A 76 11.95 -4.27 -5.92
C MET A 76 11.39 -2.89 -6.28
N GLU A 77 12.24 -1.89 -6.54
CA GLU A 77 11.78 -0.57 -6.98
C GLU A 77 11.20 -0.59 -8.40
N GLU A 78 11.78 -1.35 -9.33
CA GLU A 78 11.24 -1.56 -10.67
C GLU A 78 9.88 -2.27 -10.63
N TYR A 79 9.75 -3.32 -9.83
CA TYR A 79 8.48 -3.99 -9.59
C TYR A 79 7.42 -3.03 -9.06
N LYS A 80 7.74 -2.24 -8.02
CA LYS A 80 6.82 -1.22 -7.48
C LYS A 80 6.39 -0.19 -8.53
N LYS A 81 7.29 0.20 -9.44
CA LYS A 81 6.97 1.11 -10.55
C LYS A 81 6.00 0.44 -11.53
N LEU A 82 6.27 -0.80 -11.93
CA LEU A 82 5.41 -1.56 -12.84
C LEU A 82 4.03 -1.85 -12.24
N CYS A 83 3.94 -2.13 -10.93
CA CYS A 83 2.67 -2.25 -10.20
C CYS A 83 1.79 -1.01 -10.34
N LYS A 84 2.37 0.19 -10.53
CA LYS A 84 1.65 1.47 -10.70
C LYS A 84 1.45 1.84 -12.18
N HIS A 85 1.98 1.06 -13.10
CA HIS A 85 1.93 1.35 -14.53
C HIS A 85 0.52 1.09 -15.09
N LYS A 86 -0.27 2.16 -15.26
CA LYS A 86 -1.70 2.09 -15.60
C LYS A 86 -2.01 1.28 -16.87
N ALA A 87 -1.19 1.43 -17.91
CA ALA A 87 -1.39 0.69 -19.16
C ALA A 87 -1.17 -0.81 -18.95
N LEU A 88 -0.22 -1.19 -18.10
CA LEU A 88 0.05 -2.59 -17.75
C LEU A 88 -1.08 -3.17 -16.89
N GLN A 89 -1.58 -2.42 -15.91
CA GLN A 89 -2.74 -2.84 -15.11
C GLN A 89 -3.96 -3.11 -16.00
N LYS A 90 -4.27 -2.20 -16.93
CA LYS A 90 -5.36 -2.38 -17.89
C LYS A 90 -5.11 -3.56 -18.81
N TYR A 91 -3.87 -3.75 -19.26
CA TYR A 91 -3.49 -4.91 -20.07
C TYR A 91 -3.80 -6.22 -19.33
N LEU A 92 -3.37 -6.36 -18.07
CA LEU A 92 -3.61 -7.56 -17.28
C LEU A 92 -5.12 -7.80 -17.08
N GLN A 93 -5.88 -6.73 -16.81
CA GLN A 93 -7.35 -6.82 -16.72
C GLN A 93 -8.00 -7.26 -18.04
N THR A 94 -7.56 -6.73 -19.18
CA THR A 94 -8.10 -7.10 -20.50
C THR A 94 -7.67 -8.52 -20.89
N ARG A 95 -6.43 -8.91 -20.61
CA ARG A 95 -5.88 -10.25 -20.85
C ARG A 95 -6.76 -11.33 -20.21
N ASP A 96 -7.21 -11.07 -18.99
CA ASP A 96 -8.00 -12.02 -18.20
C ASP A 96 -9.53 -11.86 -18.41
N SER A 97 -9.95 -11.01 -19.36
CA SER A 97 -11.37 -10.73 -19.60
C SER A 97 -12.03 -11.70 -20.58
N GLN A 98 -13.27 -12.10 -20.28
CA GLN A 98 -14.06 -12.97 -21.18
C GLN A 98 -14.26 -12.33 -22.57
N MET A 99 -14.43 -11.02 -22.63
CA MET A 99 -14.61 -10.29 -23.89
C MET A 99 -13.41 -10.46 -24.84
N LEU A 100 -12.18 -10.43 -24.31
CA LEU A 100 -10.99 -10.68 -25.13
C LEU A 100 -10.96 -12.12 -25.64
N ILE A 101 -11.26 -13.10 -24.77
CA ILE A 101 -11.29 -14.52 -25.13
C ILE A 101 -12.29 -14.75 -26.26
N ASP A 102 -13.53 -14.27 -26.10
CA ASP A 102 -14.60 -14.41 -27.09
C ASP A 102 -14.23 -13.72 -28.41
N TYR A 103 -13.65 -12.52 -28.35
CA TYR A 103 -13.22 -11.79 -29.53
C TYR A 103 -12.07 -12.51 -30.27
N LEU A 104 -11.07 -13.03 -29.55
CA LEU A 104 -9.96 -13.77 -30.16
C LEU A 104 -10.45 -15.08 -30.80
N ALA A 105 -11.41 -15.76 -30.18
CA ALA A 105 -12.06 -16.93 -30.77
C ALA A 105 -12.85 -16.54 -32.03
N PHE A 106 -13.67 -15.49 -31.96
CA PHE A 106 -14.42 -14.95 -33.10
C PHE A 106 -13.49 -14.55 -34.26
N ARG A 107 -12.34 -13.95 -33.97
CA ARG A 107 -11.35 -13.51 -34.97
C ARG A 107 -10.75 -14.66 -35.78
N GLN A 108 -10.78 -15.89 -35.26
CA GLN A 108 -10.33 -17.09 -35.98
C GLN A 108 -11.42 -17.68 -36.90
N THR A 109 -12.67 -17.21 -36.78
CA THR A 109 -13.78 -17.70 -37.60
C THR A 109 -13.85 -16.99 -38.96
N PRO A 110 -14.42 -17.63 -40.01
CA PRO A 110 -14.67 -16.97 -41.30
C PRO A 110 -15.58 -15.73 -41.17
N ASP A 111 -16.40 -15.70 -40.13
CA ASP A 111 -17.35 -14.62 -39.84
C ASP A 111 -16.67 -13.31 -39.44
N TYR A 112 -15.37 -13.33 -39.10
CA TYR A 112 -14.61 -12.11 -38.82
C TYR A 112 -14.65 -11.12 -40.00
N ILE A 113 -14.68 -11.62 -41.24
CA ILE A 113 -14.77 -10.79 -42.46
C ILE A 113 -16.05 -9.93 -42.44
N LYS A 114 -17.12 -10.39 -41.79
CA LYS A 114 -18.39 -9.66 -41.67
C LYS A 114 -18.25 -8.34 -40.93
N LEU A 115 -17.19 -8.14 -40.12
CA LEU A 115 -16.91 -6.86 -39.46
C LEU A 115 -16.54 -5.73 -40.45
N GLN A 116 -16.08 -6.07 -41.67
CA GLN A 116 -15.74 -5.08 -42.68
C GLN A 116 -16.98 -4.41 -43.27
N ASP A 117 -18.13 -5.08 -43.26
CA ASP A 117 -19.40 -4.54 -43.78
C ASP A 117 -20.20 -3.84 -42.66
N LYS A 118 -20.17 -2.51 -42.67
CA LYS A 118 -20.92 -1.66 -41.73
C LYS A 118 -22.44 -1.91 -41.77
N LYS A 119 -23.02 -2.35 -42.88
CA LYS A 119 -24.47 -2.65 -42.97
C LYS A 119 -24.79 -3.93 -42.21
N VAL A 120 -23.98 -4.97 -42.39
CA VAL A 120 -24.11 -6.26 -41.68
C VAL A 120 -23.90 -6.08 -40.18
N VAL A 121 -22.85 -5.33 -39.78
CA VAL A 121 -22.60 -4.99 -38.37
C VAL A 121 -23.78 -4.24 -37.76
N ARG A 122 -24.42 -3.30 -38.47
CA ARG A 122 -25.58 -2.56 -37.94
C ARG A 122 -26.80 -3.44 -37.68
N GLN A 123 -26.91 -4.60 -38.33
CA GLN A 123 -28.06 -5.50 -38.20
C GLN A 123 -27.88 -6.54 -37.08
N SER A 124 -26.64 -6.93 -36.75
CA SER A 124 -26.36 -7.89 -35.67
C SER A 124 -25.91 -7.21 -34.38
N PRO A 125 -26.55 -7.47 -33.22
CA PRO A 125 -26.10 -6.95 -31.94
C PRO A 125 -24.71 -7.48 -31.56
N ASP A 126 -24.43 -8.76 -31.83
CA ASP A 126 -23.15 -9.40 -31.49
C ASP A 126 -22.00 -8.82 -32.30
N LEU A 127 -22.19 -8.62 -33.62
CA LEU A 127 -21.18 -7.99 -34.46
C LEU A 127 -20.90 -6.54 -34.04
N LYS A 128 -21.90 -5.81 -33.50
CA LYS A 128 -21.66 -4.46 -32.93
C LYS A 128 -20.75 -4.53 -31.71
N ILE A 129 -20.95 -5.52 -30.83
CA ILE A 129 -20.14 -5.68 -29.63
C ILE A 129 -18.69 -5.99 -30.03
N MET A 130 -18.49 -6.94 -30.96
CA MET A 130 -17.17 -7.29 -31.48
C MET A 130 -16.47 -6.11 -32.18
N ALA A 131 -17.18 -5.39 -33.05
CA ALA A 131 -16.65 -4.20 -33.74
C ALA A 131 -16.28 -3.08 -32.75
N LYS A 132 -17.11 -2.83 -31.73
CA LYS A 132 -16.82 -1.83 -30.70
C LYS A 132 -15.57 -2.21 -29.92
N PHE A 133 -15.43 -3.49 -29.53
CA PHE A 133 -14.28 -3.96 -28.79
C PHE A 133 -12.98 -3.88 -29.60
N GLU A 134 -13.00 -4.24 -30.88
CA GLU A 134 -11.84 -4.11 -31.78
C GLU A 134 -11.30 -2.68 -31.85
N THR A 135 -12.20 -1.69 -31.82
CA THR A 135 -11.82 -0.26 -31.85
C THR A 135 -11.56 0.34 -30.46
N SER A 136 -11.77 -0.43 -29.40
CA SER A 136 -11.68 0.04 -28.02
C SER A 136 -10.24 0.35 -27.60
N LYS A 137 -10.08 1.26 -26.63
CA LYS A 137 -8.75 1.59 -26.09
C LYS A 137 -8.17 0.42 -25.31
N GLU A 138 -9.03 -0.41 -24.73
CA GLU A 138 -8.70 -1.63 -24.00
C GLU A 138 -8.02 -2.63 -24.93
N TYR A 139 -8.63 -2.94 -26.08
CA TYR A 139 -8.03 -3.85 -27.05
C TYR A 139 -6.76 -3.27 -27.70
N GLN A 140 -6.75 -1.97 -28.03
CA GLN A 140 -5.54 -1.31 -28.54
C GLN A 140 -4.39 -1.38 -27.55
N ASN A 141 -4.66 -1.11 -26.26
CA ASN A 141 -3.67 -1.24 -25.19
C ASN A 141 -3.22 -2.70 -25.02
N TYR A 142 -4.14 -3.66 -25.13
CA TYR A 142 -3.81 -5.08 -25.14
C TYR A 142 -2.80 -5.41 -26.25
N VAL A 143 -3.12 -5.10 -27.50
CA VAL A 143 -2.26 -5.38 -28.66
C VAL A 143 -0.89 -4.67 -28.56
N ALA A 144 -0.86 -3.44 -28.03
CA ALA A 144 0.38 -2.70 -27.86
C ALA A 144 1.33 -3.34 -26.83
N LEU A 145 0.79 -3.87 -25.74
CA LEU A 145 1.58 -4.46 -24.66
C LEU A 145 1.81 -5.96 -24.81
N ASP A 146 0.95 -6.68 -25.51
CA ASP A 146 1.10 -8.12 -25.79
C ASP A 146 2.39 -8.40 -26.58
N ARG A 147 2.81 -7.46 -27.43
CA ARG A 147 4.08 -7.52 -28.18
C ARG A 147 5.27 -6.94 -27.42
N SER A 148 5.06 -6.37 -26.24
CA SER A 148 6.09 -5.72 -25.44
C SER A 148 6.71 -6.71 -24.46
N PRO A 149 7.99 -6.55 -24.07
CA PRO A 149 8.57 -7.35 -22.98
C PRO A 149 8.00 -6.98 -21.61
N LEU A 150 7.26 -5.87 -21.48
CA LEU A 150 6.82 -5.32 -20.21
C LEU A 150 5.98 -6.30 -19.36
N PRO A 151 5.00 -7.04 -19.89
CA PRO A 151 4.24 -8.01 -19.10
C PRO A 151 5.11 -9.17 -18.62
N ALA A 152 6.04 -9.66 -19.44
CA ALA A 152 6.95 -10.74 -19.07
C ALA A 152 7.93 -10.29 -17.97
N GLN A 153 8.50 -9.08 -18.10
CA GLN A 153 9.34 -8.47 -17.06
C GLN A 153 8.59 -8.31 -15.74
N PHE A 154 7.33 -7.89 -15.80
CA PHE A 154 6.50 -7.75 -14.60
C PHE A 154 6.29 -9.08 -13.87
N GLU A 155 5.95 -10.15 -14.59
CA GLU A 155 5.76 -11.47 -13.96
C GLU A 155 7.08 -12.03 -13.42
N ALA A 156 8.20 -11.85 -14.12
CA ALA A 156 9.52 -12.25 -13.65
C ALA A 156 9.89 -11.53 -12.33
N LEU A 157 9.79 -10.19 -12.31
CA LEU A 157 10.06 -9.40 -11.11
C LEU A 157 9.10 -9.74 -9.95
N LYS A 158 7.84 -10.04 -10.26
CA LYS A 158 6.87 -10.51 -9.26
C LYS A 158 7.32 -11.82 -8.62
N THR A 159 7.81 -12.77 -9.40
CA THR A 159 8.30 -14.05 -8.88
C THR A 159 9.57 -13.90 -8.05
N GLU A 160 10.53 -13.08 -8.51
CA GLU A 160 11.77 -12.83 -7.77
C GLU A 160 11.49 -12.18 -6.41
N VAL A 161 10.72 -11.08 -6.40
CA VAL A 161 10.38 -10.36 -5.16
C VAL A 161 9.57 -11.23 -4.20
N SER A 162 8.71 -12.13 -4.69
CA SER A 162 7.97 -13.07 -3.83
C SER A 162 8.80 -14.25 -3.33
N SER A 163 9.88 -14.63 -4.02
CA SER A 163 10.76 -15.73 -3.60
C SER A 163 11.81 -15.32 -2.56
N GLU A 164 12.09 -14.03 -2.44
CA GLU A 164 13.05 -13.46 -1.49
C GLU A 164 12.42 -13.09 -0.12
N GLN A 165 11.10 -13.25 0.04
CA GLN A 165 10.35 -13.01 1.30
C GLN A 165 10.12 -14.30 2.09
#